data_AF-A0A6L3JQL4-F1
#
_entry.id   AF-A0A6L3JQL4-F1
#
_cell.length_a   1.000
_cell.length_b   1.000
_cell.length_c   1.000
_cell.angle_alpha   90.00
_cell.angle_beta   90.00
_cell.angle_gamma   90.00
#
_symmetry.space_group_name_H-M   'P 1'
#
loop_
_entity.id
_entity.type
_entity.pdbx_description
1 polymer ?
#
loop_
_entity_poly.entity_id
_entity_poly.type
_entity_poly.pdbx_seq_one_letter_code
_entity_poly.pdbx_strand_id
1 'polypeptide(L)' 'SEGIPHVRTDFYCINDNLYFGELTFFHEAGLGTFRPVEWDKYLGSLISI' A
#
# COMPACT_ATOMS: atom_id res chain seq x y z
N SER A 1 -8.31 10.09 4.97
CA SER A 1 -7.87 10.47 3.61
C SER A 1 -9.13 10.61 2.78
N GLU A 2 -9.52 11.83 2.42
CA GLU A 2 -10.72 12.04 1.61
C GLU A 2 -10.40 11.64 0.16
N GLY A 3 -11.14 10.68 -0.39
CA GLY A 3 -11.03 10.26 -1.80
C GLY A 3 -9.87 9.30 -2.15
N ILE A 4 -8.94 8.98 -1.23
CA ILE A 4 -7.84 8.04 -1.46
C ILE A 4 -7.83 6.99 -0.35
N PRO A 5 -8.51 5.84 -0.51
CA PRO A 5 -8.68 4.86 0.56
C PRO A 5 -7.46 3.95 0.77
N HIS A 6 -6.55 3.89 -0.21
CA HIS A 6 -5.32 3.09 -0.15
C HIS A 6 -4.20 3.77 -0.95
N VAL A 7 -2.98 3.74 -0.42
CA VAL A 7 -1.76 4.10 -1.13
C VAL A 7 -0.61 3.26 -0.60
N ARG A 8 0.18 2.71 -1.51
CA ARG A 8 1.46 2.05 -1.22
C ARG A 8 2.58 3.00 -1.65
N THR A 9 3.62 3.12 -0.84
CA THR A 9 4.79 3.95 -1.17
C THR A 9 6.07 3.17 -0.96
N ASP A 10 7.07 3.48 -1.77
CA ASP A 10 8.44 3.04 -1.57
C ASP A 10 9.18 3.98 -0.62
N PHE A 11 10.05 3.43 0.21
CA PHE A 11 10.96 4.22 1.04
C PHE A 11 12.39 4.11 0.51
N TYR A 12 13.05 5.25 0.42
CA TYR A 12 14.48 5.34 0.17
C TYR A 12 15.18 5.86 1.43
N CYS A 13 16.24 5.20 1.88
CA CYS A 13 17.08 5.69 2.97
C CYS A 13 18.42 6.14 2.40
N ILE A 14 18.72 7.44 2.47
CA ILE A 14 19.96 8.04 1.95
C ILE A 14 20.57 8.88 3.05
N ASN A 15 21.82 8.60 3.40
CA ASN A 15 22.54 9.27 4.49
C ASN A 15 21.69 9.32 5.78
N ASP A 16 21.13 8.18 6.18
CA ASP A 16 20.25 8.03 7.36
C ASP A 16 18.95 8.86 7.35
N ASN A 17 18.58 9.45 6.20
CA ASN A 17 17.32 10.15 6.02
C ASN A 17 16.34 9.29 5.22
N LEU A 18 15.09 9.20 5.70
CA LEU A 18 14.01 8.47 5.06
C LEU A 18 13.25 9.38 4.09
N TYR A 19 13.09 8.93 2.85
CA TYR A 19 12.39 9.65 1.78
C TYR A 19 11.23 8.80 1.24
N PHE A 20 10.12 9.46 0.94
CA PHE A 20 9.02 8.88 0.18
C PHE A 20 9.39 8.83 -1.31
N GLY A 21 9.25 7.66 -1.89
CA GLY A 21 9.51 7.38 -3.29
C GLY A 21 8.26 7.45 -4.15
N GLU A 22 8.08 6.43 -4.99
CA GLU A 22 6.88 6.28 -5.82
C GLU A 22 5.63 6.14 -4.92
N LEU A 23 4.53 6.73 -5.37
CA LEU A 23 3.19 6.52 -4.82
C LEU A 23 2.38 5.66 -5.78
N THR A 24 1.96 4.49 -5.31
CA THR A 24 1.15 3.53 -6.05
C THR A 24 -0.25 3.45 -5.41
N PHE A 25 -1.29 3.90 -6.13
CA PHE A 25 -2.66 3.92 -5.62
C PHE A 25 -3.35 2.54 -5.70
N PHE A 26 -2.91 1.70 -6.64
CA PHE A 26 -3.41 0.34 -6.83
C PHE A 26 -2.23 -0.61 -6.97
N HIS A 27 -1.92 -1.34 -5.90
CA HIS A 27 -0.86 -2.35 -5.94
C HIS A 27 -1.23 -3.47 -6.93
N GLU A 28 -0.29 -3.86 -7.78
CA GLU A 28 -0.51 -4.89 -8.83
C GLU A 28 -1.78 -4.65 -9.67
N ALA A 29 -2.00 -3.39 -10.08
CA ALA A 29 -3.19 -2.96 -10.82
C ALA A 29 -4.53 -3.24 -10.10
N GLY A 30 -4.49 -3.45 -8.78
CA GLY A 30 -5.67 -3.78 -7.96
C GLY A 30 -6.08 -5.25 -8.02
N LEU A 31 -5.29 -6.11 -8.66
CA LEU A 31 -5.57 -7.55 -8.83
C LEU A 31 -4.58 -8.46 -8.07
N GLY A 32 -3.67 -7.86 -7.31
CA GLY A 32 -2.72 -8.61 -6.50
C GLY A 32 -3.39 -9.39 -5.38
N THR A 33 -2.75 -10.48 -4.97
CA THR A 33 -3.23 -11.32 -3.86
C THR A 33 -2.15 -11.44 -2.79
N PHE A 34 -2.54 -11.26 -1.54
CA PHE A 34 -1.62 -11.47 -0.42
C PHE A 34 -1.69 -12.92 0.09
N ARG A 35 -0.52 -13.47 0.42
CA ARG A 35 -0.39 -14.80 1.02
C ARG A 35 0.34 -14.73 2.36
N PRO A 36 -0.12 -15.47 3.38
CA PRO A 36 -1.32 -16.32 3.39
C PRO A 36 -2.65 -15.52 3.37
N VAL A 37 -3.77 -16.19 3.08
CA VAL A 37 -5.09 -15.57 2.74
C VAL A 37 -5.66 -14.67 3.83
N GLU A 38 -5.25 -14.88 5.07
CA GLU A 38 -5.66 -14.08 6.22
C GLU A 38 -5.21 -12.63 6.08
N TRP A 39 -4.03 -12.39 5.47
CA TRP A 39 -3.55 -11.03 5.21
C TRP A 39 -4.33 -10.33 4.12
N ASP A 40 -4.73 -11.05 3.08
CA ASP A 40 -5.56 -10.52 2.00
C ASP A 40 -6.89 -9.98 2.56
N LYS A 41 -7.54 -10.78 3.42
CA LYS A 41 -8.77 -10.39 4.12
C LYS A 41 -8.55 -9.24 5.10
N TYR A 42 -7.50 -9.32 5.91
CA TYR A 42 -7.22 -8.29 6.92
C TYR A 42 -6.97 -6.93 6.27
N LEU A 43 -6.07 -6.86 5.28
CA LEU A 43 -5.75 -5.62 4.58
C LEU A 43 -6.97 -5.06 3.85
N GLY A 44 -7.74 -5.93 3.17
CA GLY A 44 -9.00 -5.52 2.55
C GLY A 44 -10.01 -4.94 3.54
N SER A 45 -10.07 -5.47 4.77
CA SER A 45 -10.97 -4.96 5.82
C SER A 45 -10.61 -3.57 6.34
N LEU A 46 -9.39 -3.09 6.08
CA LEU A 46 -8.94 -1.75 6.45
C LEU A 46 -9.34 -0.68 5.42
N ILE A 47 -9.75 -1.10 4.21
CA ILE A 47 -10.11 -0.20 3.11
C ILE A 47 -11.62 0.04 3.15
N SER A 48 -12.05 1.28 3.40
CA SER A 48 -13.45 1.71 3.27
C SER A 48 -13.63 2.47 1.95
N ILE A 49 -14.62 2.08 1.17
CA ILE A 49 -14.98 2.68 -0.12
C ILE A 49 -16.21 3.57 0.06
#